data_AF-A0A1H6FDA8-F1
#
_entry.id   AF-A0A1H6FDA8-F1
#
_cell.length_a   1.000
_cell.length_b   1.000
_cell.length_c   1.000
_cell.angle_alpha   90.00
_cell.angle_beta   90.00
_cell.angle_gamma   90.00
#
_symmetry.space_group_name_H-M   'P 1'
#
loop_
_entity.id
_entity.type
_entity.pdbx_description
1 polymer ?
#
loop_
_entity_poly.entity_id
_entity_poly.type
_entity_poly.pdbx_seq_one_letter_code
_entity_poly.pdbx_strand_id
1 'polypeptide(L)'
;MLKKLLKLIKDTMQPVYFVYDGAFGTNAAVQMTRQVGLHLISKLRNNSALYFQWEGVYSGKGRPRTYGNRVDYQNLSDSHLKSEKTEDGVRTCIYQFKALHKKFSDALNVVIICKENLKTGKQARVILFSTDQQFPLHSKKVKIAPVIVKLNPIR
;
A
#
# COMPACT_ATOMS: atom_id res chain seq x y z
N MET A 1 13.76 -14.85 -14.78
CA MET A 1 13.45 -13.82 -15.80
C MET A 1 13.92 -12.44 -15.36
N LEU A 2 13.44 -11.90 -14.22
CA LEU A 2 13.76 -10.54 -13.76
C LEU A 2 15.27 -10.25 -13.59
N LYS A 3 16.04 -11.17 -12.98
CA LYS A 3 17.52 -11.06 -12.87
C LYS A 3 18.21 -10.89 -14.23
N LYS A 4 17.74 -11.60 -15.26
CA LYS A 4 18.30 -11.52 -16.62
C LYS A 4 18.02 -10.16 -17.23
N LEU A 5 16.79 -9.66 -17.10
CA LEU A 5 16.40 -8.33 -17.56
C LEU A 5 17.25 -7.24 -16.90
N LEU A 6 17.39 -7.26 -15.58
CA LEU A 6 18.21 -6.29 -14.85
C LEU A 6 19.68 -6.29 -15.32
N LYS A 7 20.23 -7.46 -15.63
CA LYS A 7 21.59 -7.57 -16.18
C LYS A 7 21.72 -6.92 -17.57
N LEU A 8 20.67 -6.97 -18.39
CA LEU A 8 20.66 -6.38 -19.74
C LEU A 8 20.57 -4.86 -19.71
N ILE A 9 19.86 -4.29 -18.73
CA ILE A 9 19.59 -2.85 -18.68
C ILE A 9 20.47 -2.08 -17.69
N LYS A 10 21.34 -2.78 -16.94
CA LYS A 10 22.13 -2.21 -15.83
C LYS A 10 22.97 -0.98 -16.22
N ASP A 11 23.48 -0.96 -17.46
CA ASP A 11 24.38 0.09 -17.94
C ASP A 11 23.59 1.32 -18.45
N THR A 12 22.29 1.16 -18.70
CA THR A 12 21.39 2.22 -19.17
C THR A 12 20.51 2.79 -18.05
N MET A 13 20.05 1.94 -17.13
CA MET A 13 19.18 2.34 -16.02
C MET A 13 19.30 1.40 -14.82
N GLN A 14 19.09 1.96 -13.63
CA GLN A 14 19.04 1.22 -12.37
C GLN A 14 17.64 1.37 -11.76
N PRO A 15 16.69 0.48 -12.10
CA PRO A 15 15.35 0.54 -11.52
C PRO A 15 15.42 0.31 -10.01
N VAL A 16 14.55 1.02 -9.28
CA VAL A 16 14.38 0.87 -7.82
C VAL A 16 13.07 0.16 -7.49
N TYR A 17 12.04 0.39 -8.31
CA TYR A 17 10.70 -0.14 -8.09
C TYR A 17 10.29 -1.08 -9.23
N PHE A 18 9.59 -2.13 -8.84
CA PHE A 18 8.88 -3.04 -9.72
C PHE A 18 7.39 -2.91 -9.44
N VAL A 19 6.56 -2.82 -10.48
CA VAL A 19 5.11 -2.63 -10.34
C VAL A 19 4.37 -3.86 -10.85
N TYR A 20 3.50 -4.43 -10.01
CA TYR A 20 2.58 -5.50 -10.41
C TYR A 20 1.13 -5.03 -10.36
N ASP A 21 0.29 -5.64 -11.19
CA ASP A 21 -1.16 -5.57 -11.01
C ASP A 21 -1.60 -6.32 -9.73
N GLY A 22 -2.87 -6.17 -9.36
CA GLY A 22 -3.41 -6.76 -8.13
C GLY A 22 -3.51 -8.29 -8.12
N ALA A 23 -3.35 -8.97 -9.25
CA ALA A 23 -3.34 -10.44 -9.30
C ALA A 23 -2.01 -10.99 -8.76
N PHE A 24 -0.92 -10.23 -8.90
CA PHE A 24 0.43 -10.65 -8.53
C PHE A 24 0.97 -10.00 -7.24
N GLY A 25 0.15 -9.21 -6.54
CA GLY A 25 0.47 -8.60 -5.23
C GLY A 25 0.55 -9.62 -4.08
N THR A 26 1.43 -10.62 -4.19
CA THR A 26 1.59 -11.73 -3.23
C THR A 26 2.94 -11.66 -2.52
N ASN A 27 3.10 -12.39 -1.40
CA ASN A 27 4.38 -12.49 -0.72
C ASN A 27 5.48 -13.13 -1.60
N ALA A 28 5.12 -14.06 -2.49
CA ALA A 28 6.09 -14.63 -3.43
C ALA A 28 6.68 -13.56 -4.37
N ALA A 29 5.84 -12.65 -4.87
CA ALA A 29 6.29 -11.52 -5.66
C ALA A 29 7.20 -10.58 -4.85
N VAL A 30 6.83 -10.28 -3.60
CA VAL A 30 7.66 -9.48 -2.68
C VAL A 30 9.05 -10.09 -2.52
N GLN A 31 9.13 -11.38 -2.22
CA GLN A 31 10.41 -12.05 -2.02
C GLN A 31 11.24 -12.06 -3.31
N MET A 32 10.60 -12.31 -4.46
CA MET A 32 11.28 -12.28 -5.76
C MET A 32 11.90 -10.91 -6.07
N THR A 33 11.15 -9.81 -5.86
CA THR A 33 11.67 -8.46 -6.14
C THR A 33 12.77 -8.06 -5.16
N ARG A 34 12.63 -8.44 -3.88
CA ARG A 34 13.64 -8.15 -2.85
C ARG A 34 14.95 -8.87 -3.10
N GLN A 35 14.92 -10.12 -3.58
CA GLN A 35 16.11 -10.89 -3.96
C GLN A 35 16.93 -10.25 -5.10
N VAL A 36 16.35 -9.29 -5.82
CA VAL A 36 17.04 -8.56 -6.90
C VAL A 36 17.27 -7.09 -6.57
N GLY A 37 17.10 -6.70 -5.30
CA GLY A 37 17.33 -5.34 -4.83
C GLY A 37 16.22 -4.34 -5.19
N LEU A 38 15.07 -4.81 -5.67
CA LEU A 38 13.93 -3.97 -6.02
C LEU A 38 12.89 -3.92 -4.90
N HIS A 39 12.17 -2.80 -4.84
CA HIS A 39 10.94 -2.67 -4.08
C HIS A 39 9.73 -3.02 -4.96
N LEU A 40 8.71 -3.64 -4.37
CA LEU A 40 7.46 -3.95 -5.07
C LEU A 40 6.42 -2.90 -4.72
N ILE A 41 5.74 -2.36 -5.73
CA ILE A 41 4.49 -1.61 -5.60
C ILE A 41 3.39 -2.43 -6.26
N SER A 42 2.29 -2.68 -5.55
CA SER A 42 1.15 -3.43 -6.10
C SER A 42 -0.15 -3.12 -5.37
N LYS A 43 -1.25 -3.74 -5.81
CA LYS A 43 -2.59 -3.58 -5.27
C LYS A 43 -2.99 -4.80 -4.44
N LEU A 44 -3.56 -4.57 -3.27
CA LEU A 44 -4.21 -5.61 -2.46
C LEU A 44 -5.70 -5.69 -2.81
N ARG A 45 -6.34 -6.81 -2.42
CA ARG A 45 -7.80 -6.90 -2.42
C ARG A 45 -8.39 -5.83 -1.51
N ASN A 46 -9.55 -5.27 -1.90
CA ASN A 46 -10.23 -4.19 -1.17
C ASN A 46 -10.61 -4.53 0.29
N ASN A 47 -10.64 -5.82 0.63
CA ASN A 47 -10.96 -6.35 1.96
C ASN A 47 -9.77 -7.05 2.64
N SER A 48 -8.54 -6.79 2.16
CA SER A 48 -7.32 -7.39 2.72
C SER A 48 -7.25 -7.20 4.23
N ALA A 49 -6.83 -8.22 4.97
CA ALA A 49 -6.73 -8.17 6.44
C ALA A 49 -5.39 -7.56 6.85
N LEU A 50 -5.36 -6.23 6.95
CA LEU A 50 -4.21 -5.47 7.45
C LEU A 50 -4.34 -5.24 8.95
N TYR A 51 -3.20 -5.19 9.62
CA TYR A 51 -3.08 -4.98 11.06
C TYR A 51 -2.05 -3.90 11.34
N PHE A 52 -2.33 -3.03 12.31
CA PHE A 52 -1.30 -2.15 12.84
C PHE A 52 -0.24 -2.95 13.59
N GLN A 53 0.94 -2.36 13.77
CA GLN A 53 1.95 -2.92 14.65
C GLN A 53 1.45 -2.87 16.09
N TRP A 54 1.77 -3.89 16.88
CA TRP A 54 1.43 -3.88 18.29
C TRP A 54 2.35 -2.92 19.06
N GLU A 55 1.76 -2.01 19.84
CA GLU A 55 2.46 -0.94 20.57
C GLU A 55 2.42 -1.12 22.09
N GLY A 56 1.91 -2.25 22.59
CA GLY A 56 1.81 -2.50 24.02
C GLY A 56 3.16 -2.84 24.68
N VAL A 57 3.19 -2.79 26.01
CA VAL A 57 4.34 -3.24 26.80
C VAL A 57 4.33 -4.76 26.89
N TYR A 58 5.42 -5.41 26.44
CA TYR A 58 5.55 -6.86 26.48
C TYR A 58 5.80 -7.35 27.91
N SER A 59 4.89 -8.17 28.43
CA SER A 59 4.84 -8.51 29.87
C SER A 59 5.09 -9.99 30.19
N GLY A 60 5.76 -10.79 29.34
CA GLY A 60 5.88 -12.23 29.65
C GLY A 60 6.82 -13.13 28.84
N LYS A 61 6.59 -14.45 29.00
CA LYS A 61 7.28 -15.60 28.38
C LYS A 61 6.63 -15.97 27.03
N GLY A 62 7.41 -16.07 25.96
CA GLY A 62 6.95 -16.54 24.64
C GLY A 62 7.40 -15.64 23.48
N ARG A 63 6.81 -15.80 22.29
CA ARG A 63 7.09 -14.90 21.16
C ARG A 63 6.39 -13.56 21.39
N PRO A 64 7.09 -12.42 21.22
CA PRO A 64 6.46 -11.10 21.31
C PRO A 64 5.27 -10.96 20.37
N ARG A 65 4.23 -10.28 20.84
CA ARG A 65 3.05 -9.98 20.02
C ARG A 65 3.44 -8.98 18.94
N THR A 66 3.25 -9.34 17.67
CA THR A 66 3.56 -8.46 16.54
C THR A 66 2.33 -7.70 16.03
N TYR A 67 1.16 -8.35 16.03
CA TYR A 67 -0.06 -7.81 15.44
C TYR A 67 -0.90 -7.05 16.47
N GLY A 68 -1.11 -5.77 16.20
CA GLY A 68 -2.04 -4.89 16.91
C GLY A 68 -3.46 -5.04 16.41
N ASN A 69 -4.20 -3.93 16.42
CA ASN A 69 -5.59 -3.90 15.95
C ASN A 69 -5.67 -4.10 14.44
N ARG A 70 -6.73 -4.77 13.99
CA ARG A 70 -7.05 -4.85 12.56
C ARG A 70 -7.41 -3.45 12.06
N VAL A 71 -6.94 -3.10 10.87
CA VAL A 71 -7.29 -1.84 10.22
C VAL A 71 -8.80 -1.82 9.97
N ASP A 72 -9.47 -0.82 10.53
CA ASP A 72 -10.85 -0.50 10.19
C ASP A 72 -10.86 0.47 9.01
N TYR A 73 -11.28 -0.02 7.85
CA TYR A 73 -11.34 0.78 6.62
C TYR A 73 -12.55 1.71 6.54
N GLN A 74 -13.54 1.54 7.42
CA GLN A 74 -14.70 2.43 7.49
C GLN A 74 -14.40 3.64 8.38
N ASN A 75 -13.51 3.46 9.36
CA ASN A 75 -13.15 4.49 10.32
C ASN A 75 -11.62 4.62 10.46
N LEU A 76 -10.97 5.10 9.40
CA LEU A 76 -9.53 5.40 9.44
C LEU A 76 -9.32 6.75 10.12
N SER A 77 -8.46 6.76 11.15
CA SER A 77 -8.07 7.98 11.85
C SER A 77 -7.41 9.01 10.94
N ASP A 78 -7.70 10.28 11.18
CA ASP A 78 -7.11 11.44 10.51
C ASP A 78 -5.59 11.53 10.69
N SER A 79 -5.03 10.87 11.72
CA SER A 79 -3.58 10.79 11.91
C SER A 79 -2.85 10.14 10.72
N HIS A 80 -3.55 9.32 9.94
CA HIS A 80 -3.02 8.67 8.74
C HIS A 80 -3.41 9.38 7.44
N LEU A 81 -4.24 10.41 7.49
CA LEU A 81 -4.70 11.15 6.32
C LEU A 81 -3.53 11.97 5.73
N LYS A 82 -3.33 11.85 4.42
CA LYS A 82 -2.31 12.60 3.68
C LYS A 82 -2.90 13.64 2.74
N SER A 83 -4.10 13.39 2.23
CA SER A 83 -4.79 14.31 1.36
C SER A 83 -6.29 14.05 1.42
N GLU A 84 -7.07 15.12 1.37
CA GLU A 84 -8.51 15.09 1.17
C GLU A 84 -8.87 16.08 0.07
N LYS A 85 -9.77 15.69 -0.83
CA LYS A 85 -10.26 16.53 -1.91
C LYS A 85 -11.70 16.17 -2.23
N THR A 86 -12.53 17.17 -2.48
CA THR A 86 -13.91 16.97 -2.93
C THR A 86 -14.10 17.62 -4.29
N GLU A 87 -14.54 16.83 -5.26
CA GLU A 87 -14.85 17.28 -6.63
C GLU A 87 -16.13 16.58 -7.11
N ASP A 88 -17.02 17.32 -7.77
CA ASP A 88 -18.27 16.80 -8.34
C ASP A 88 -19.14 15.99 -7.36
N GLY A 89 -19.15 16.38 -6.08
CA GLY A 89 -19.89 15.70 -5.03
C GLY A 89 -19.28 14.36 -4.59
N VAL A 90 -18.03 14.08 -4.98
CA VAL A 90 -17.26 12.90 -4.54
C VAL A 90 -16.10 13.36 -3.66
N ARG A 91 -16.11 12.92 -2.40
CA ARG A 91 -14.99 13.10 -1.48
C ARG A 91 -13.96 12.00 -1.71
N THR A 92 -12.71 12.37 -1.92
CA THR A 92 -11.57 11.47 -2.06
C THR A 92 -10.58 11.71 -0.93
N CYS A 93 -10.38 10.70 -0.09
CA CYS A 93 -9.41 10.72 1.00
C CYS A 93 -8.27 9.72 0.69
N ILE A 94 -7.03 10.15 0.90
CA ILE A 94 -5.85 9.30 0.74
C ILE A 94 -5.15 9.17 2.08
N TYR A 95 -5.06 7.94 2.56
CA TYR A 95 -4.38 7.57 3.80
C TYR A 95 -3.09 6.84 3.51
N GLN A 96 -2.07 7.03 4.35
CA GLN A 96 -0.81 6.29 4.26
C GLN A 96 -0.30 5.91 5.65
N PHE A 97 0.06 4.64 5.82
CA PHE A 97 0.59 4.11 7.08
C PHE A 97 1.32 2.78 6.89
N LYS A 98 2.05 2.34 7.91
CA LYS A 98 2.67 1.01 7.94
C LYS A 98 1.69 -0.01 8.49
N ALA A 99 1.58 -1.16 7.83
CA ALA A 99 0.72 -2.24 8.28
C ALA A 99 1.37 -3.62 8.04
N LEU A 100 0.91 -4.59 8.82
CA LEU A 100 1.28 -5.99 8.73
C LEU A 100 0.15 -6.77 8.04
N HIS A 101 0.52 -7.80 7.30
CA HIS A 101 -0.42 -8.76 6.75
C HIS A 101 0.07 -10.18 7.05
N LYS A 102 -0.80 -11.05 7.55
CA LYS A 102 -0.39 -12.39 8.04
C LYS A 102 0.30 -13.27 6.97
N LYS A 103 0.04 -13.01 5.69
CA LYS A 103 0.67 -13.72 4.57
C LYS A 103 1.98 -13.11 4.08
N PHE A 104 2.37 -11.94 4.59
CA PHE A 104 3.60 -11.24 4.22
C PHE A 104 4.57 -11.32 5.39
N SER A 105 5.84 -11.57 5.09
CA SER A 105 6.89 -11.56 6.11
C SER A 105 7.22 -10.13 6.55
N ASP A 106 7.14 -9.19 5.61
CA ASP A 106 7.60 -7.83 5.79
C ASP A 106 6.42 -6.91 6.13
N ALA A 107 6.69 -5.87 6.92
CA ALA A 107 5.76 -4.76 7.03
C ALA A 107 5.57 -4.10 5.66
N LEU A 108 4.38 -3.59 5.40
CA LEU A 108 4.00 -2.96 4.15
C LEU A 108 3.76 -1.47 4.40
N ASN A 109 4.27 -0.64 3.51
CA ASN A 109 3.83 0.76 3.41
C ASN A 109 2.54 0.78 2.60
N VAL A 110 1.42 1.06 3.25
CA VAL A 110 0.08 0.94 2.69
C VAL A 110 -0.46 2.32 2.35
N VAL A 111 -1.05 2.43 1.17
CA VAL A 111 -1.80 3.60 0.73
C VAL A 111 -3.23 3.19 0.47
N ILE A 112 -4.18 3.88 1.09
CA ILE A 112 -5.62 3.64 0.91
C ILE A 112 -6.23 4.87 0.28
N ILE A 113 -6.86 4.66 -0.87
CA ILE A 113 -7.63 5.70 -1.55
C ILE A 113 -9.10 5.36 -1.33
N CYS A 114 -9.79 6.17 -0.55
CA CYS A 114 -11.22 6.08 -0.32
C CYS A 114 -11.92 7.14 -1.16
N LYS A 115 -12.98 6.75 -1.87
CA LYS A 115 -13.89 7.66 -2.54
C LYS A 115 -15.30 7.45 -2.00
N GLU A 116 -15.97 8.55 -1.71
CA GLU A 116 -17.33 8.55 -1.20
C GLU A 116 -18.18 9.50 -2.03
N ASN A 117 -19.30 9.01 -2.53
CA ASN A 117 -20.31 9.86 -3.15
C ASN A 117 -21.15 10.50 -2.04
N LEU A 118 -21.05 11.82 -1.88
CA LEU A 118 -21.69 12.55 -0.79
C LEU A 118 -23.22 12.59 -0.91
N LYS A 119 -23.78 12.35 -2.11
CA LYS A 119 -25.23 12.28 -2.31
C LYS A 119 -25.82 10.93 -1.91
N THR A 120 -25.10 9.84 -2.19
CA THR A 120 -25.63 8.47 -2.00
C THR A 120 -25.03 7.75 -0.79
N GLY A 121 -23.98 8.31 -0.17
CA GLY A 121 -23.20 7.67 0.89
C GLY A 121 -22.41 6.44 0.44
N LYS A 122 -22.44 6.08 -0.86
CA LYS A 122 -21.71 4.93 -1.38
C LYS A 122 -20.21 5.18 -1.35
N GLN A 123 -19.47 4.20 -0.87
CA GLN A 123 -18.02 4.27 -0.75
C GLN A 123 -17.32 3.19 -1.58
N ALA A 124 -16.21 3.55 -2.20
CA ALA A 124 -15.29 2.64 -2.86
C ALA A 124 -13.87 2.87 -2.33
N ARG A 125 -13.08 1.80 -2.27
CA ARG A 125 -11.68 1.89 -1.83
C ARG A 125 -10.74 1.06 -2.66
N VAL A 126 -9.52 1.55 -2.80
CA VAL A 126 -8.38 0.79 -3.32
C VAL A 126 -7.28 0.81 -2.28
N ILE A 127 -6.68 -0.37 -2.09
CA ILE A 127 -5.56 -0.58 -1.18
C ILE A 127 -4.34 -0.88 -2.03
N LEU A 128 -3.36 0.01 -1.99
CA LEU A 128 -2.05 -0.15 -2.60
C LEU A 128 -1.04 -0.42 -1.50
N PHE A 129 0.06 -1.10 -1.85
CA PHE A 129 1.17 -1.28 -0.94
C PHE A 129 2.51 -1.13 -1.65
N SER A 130 3.52 -0.79 -0.88
CA SER A 130 4.92 -0.83 -1.24
C SER A 130 5.73 -1.61 -0.20
N THR A 131 6.78 -2.31 -0.63
CA THR A 131 7.78 -2.87 0.29
C THR A 131 8.83 -1.83 0.71
N ASP A 132 8.81 -0.64 0.10
CA ASP A 132 9.60 0.50 0.52
C ASP A 132 8.94 1.22 1.71
N GLN A 133 9.58 1.10 2.87
CA GLN A 133 9.11 1.68 4.13
C GLN A 133 9.26 3.20 4.22
N GLN A 134 10.11 3.80 3.38
CA GLN A 134 10.39 5.22 3.37
C GLN A 134 9.66 5.94 2.25
N PHE A 135 9.00 5.21 1.34
CA PHE A 135 8.32 5.76 0.17
C PHE A 135 7.33 6.88 0.57
N PRO A 136 7.63 8.15 0.25
CA PRO A 136 6.76 9.25 0.59
C PRO A 136 5.72 9.45 -0.52
N LEU A 137 4.43 9.55 -0.16
CA LEU A 137 3.39 9.89 -1.15
C LEU A 137 3.54 11.33 -1.69
N HIS A 138 4.28 12.18 -0.98
CA HIS A 138 4.62 13.54 -1.40
C HIS A 138 6.13 13.71 -1.47
N SER A 139 6.70 13.53 -2.65
CA SER A 139 8.04 14.06 -2.98
C SER A 139 7.97 14.89 -4.26
N LYS A 140 8.61 16.06 -4.25
CA LYS A 140 8.69 16.99 -5.39
C LYS A 140 9.38 16.38 -6.63
N LYS A 141 10.01 15.21 -6.50
CA LYS A 141 10.76 14.52 -7.57
C LYS A 141 10.04 13.31 -8.16
N VAL A 142 9.00 12.78 -7.51
CA VAL A 142 8.21 11.66 -8.04
C VAL A 142 6.80 12.15 -8.28
N LYS A 143 6.56 12.67 -9.49
CA LYS A 143 5.20 12.69 -10.04
C LYS A 143 4.81 11.24 -10.26
N ILE A 144 4.29 10.59 -9.23
CA ILE A 144 3.34 9.51 -9.46
C ILE A 144 2.09 10.23 -9.97
N ALA A 145 2.13 10.65 -11.25
CA ALA A 145 0.92 10.85 -12.02
C ALA A 145 0.09 9.60 -11.72
N PRO A 146 -1.09 9.76 -11.10
CA PRO A 146 -1.76 8.72 -10.33
C PRO A 146 -1.67 7.44 -11.14
N VAL A 147 -0.80 6.52 -10.71
CA VAL A 147 -0.63 5.24 -11.41
C VAL A 147 -2.03 4.68 -11.45
N ILE A 148 -2.54 4.60 -12.68
CA ILE A 148 -3.95 4.73 -13.03
C ILE A 148 -4.77 3.73 -12.23
N VAL A 149 -5.24 4.17 -11.06
CA VAL A 149 -6.40 3.58 -10.42
C VAL A 149 -7.54 4.47 -10.85
N LYS A 150 -8.04 4.24 -12.07
CA LYS A 150 -9.43 4.55 -12.37
C LYS A 150 -10.25 3.70 -11.41
N LEU A 151 -10.52 4.22 -10.22
CA LEU A 151 -11.66 3.78 -9.43
C LEU A 151 -12.85 3.96 -10.38
N ASN A 152 -13.48 2.85 -10.77
CA ASN A 152 -14.73 2.91 -11.52
C ASN A 152 -15.66 3.91 -10.83
N PRO A 153 -16.41 4.73 -11.58
CA PRO A 153 -17.37 5.64 -10.99
C PRO A 153 -18.28 4.85 -10.04
N ILE A 154 -18.46 5.40 -8.84
CA ILE A 154 -19.39 4.88 -7.85
C ILE A 154 -20.79 5.04 -8.47
N ARG A 155 -21.31 3.97 -9.09
CA ARG A 155 -22.70 3.89 -9.55
C ARG A 155 -23.63 3.96 -8.35
#